data_AF-W1NG86-F1
#
_entry.id   AF-W1NG86-F1
#
_cell.length_a   1.000
_cell.length_b   1.000
_cell.length_c   1.000
_cell.angle_alpha   90.00
_cell.angle_beta   90.00
_cell.angle_gamma   90.00
#
_symmetry.space_group_name_H-M   'P 1'
#
loop_
_entity.id
_entity.type
_entity.pdbx_description
1 polymer ?
#
loop_
_entity_poly.entity_id
_entity_poly.type
_entity_poly.pdbx_seq_one_letter_code
_entity_poly.pdbx_strand_id
1 'polypeptide(L)'
;MTPEELVRVIEDSIKTFWAFIKTDSKCSSWNLQGLFFTHPRVEDPRDLEVLSDLKRRLHAKEIEMKGLQRKNRCWVKRSTPIQESDRMEMLFCMIDMKLISRVLKMSTITSDQLIWCQKKLNHIEFRGGRAAERDCTGYLFPSS
;
A
#
# COMPACT_ATOMS: atom_id res chain seq x y z
N MET A 1 -27.99 8.26 -12.86
CA MET A 1 -26.93 7.99 -11.88
C MET A 1 -26.98 9.07 -10.82
N THR A 2 -27.38 8.74 -9.60
CA THR A 2 -27.38 9.67 -8.46
C THR A 2 -25.98 9.79 -7.84
N PRO A 3 -25.69 10.82 -7.03
CA PRO A 3 -24.43 10.91 -6.30
C PRO A 3 -24.11 9.67 -5.45
N GLU A 4 -25.13 9.08 -4.82
CA GLU A 4 -24.98 7.88 -3.99
C GLU A 4 -24.68 6.64 -4.84
N GLU A 5 -25.26 6.55 -6.03
CA GLU A 5 -24.94 5.50 -7.01
C GLU A 5 -23.49 5.62 -7.49
N LEU A 6 -23.03 6.84 -7.75
CA LEU A 6 -21.65 7.09 -8.16
C LEU A 6 -20.64 6.69 -7.09
N VAL A 7 -20.89 7.05 -5.82
CA VAL A 7 -20.03 6.66 -4.69
C VAL A 7 -19.93 5.14 -4.59
N ARG A 8 -21.04 4.41 -4.69
CA ARG A 8 -21.04 2.94 -4.67
C ARG A 8 -20.21 2.34 -5.79
N VAL A 9 -20.33 2.86 -7.02
CA VAL A 9 -19.54 2.39 -8.17
C VAL A 9 -18.04 2.60 -7.94
N ILE A 10 -17.65 3.74 -7.37
CA ILE A 10 -16.25 4.04 -7.04
C ILE A 10 -15.74 3.07 -5.97
N GLU A 11 -16.50 2.86 -4.90
CA GLU A 11 -16.13 1.91 -3.84
C GLU A 11 -15.98 0.49 -4.36
N ASP A 12 -16.90 0.02 -5.20
CA ASP A 12 -16.85 -1.31 -5.79
C ASP A 12 -15.67 -1.46 -6.76
N SER A 13 -15.32 -0.39 -7.48
CA SER A 13 -14.12 -0.33 -8.30
C SER A 13 -12.85 -0.46 -7.46
N ILE A 14 -12.77 0.24 -6.32
CA ILE A 14 -11.65 0.14 -5.37
C ILE A 14 -11.55 -1.27 -4.77
N LYS A 15 -12.67 -1.85 -4.34
CA LYS A 15 -12.73 -3.23 -3.80
C LYS A 15 -12.28 -4.25 -4.85
N THR A 16 -12.69 -4.07 -6.10
CA THR A 16 -12.27 -4.91 -7.23
C THR A 16 -10.78 -4.79 -7.50
N PHE A 17 -10.25 -3.56 -7.54
CA PHE A 17 -8.81 -3.32 -7.67
C PHE A 17 -8.00 -3.96 -6.54
N TRP A 18 -8.51 -3.90 -5.31
CA TRP A 18 -7.88 -4.56 -4.17
C TRP A 18 -7.86 -6.09 -4.31
N ALA A 19 -8.95 -6.70 -4.79
CA ALA A 19 -8.99 -8.13 -5.05
C ALA A 19 -7.92 -8.54 -6.07
N PHE A 20 -7.75 -7.74 -7.13
CA PHE A 20 -6.69 -7.92 -8.13
C PHE A 20 -5.28 -7.83 -7.51
N ILE A 21 -4.98 -6.80 -6.71
CA ILE A 21 -3.68 -6.67 -6.02
C ILE A 21 -3.39 -7.87 -5.12
N LYS A 22 -4.40 -8.37 -4.40
CA LYS A 22 -4.24 -9.55 -3.54
C LYS A 22 -3.84 -10.79 -4.34
N THR A 23 -4.42 -10.99 -5.51
CA THR A 23 -4.09 -12.13 -6.38
C THR A 23 -2.69 -12.01 -6.96
N ASP A 24 -2.27 -10.82 -7.40
CA ASP A 24 -0.92 -10.56 -7.91
C ASP A 24 0.16 -10.89 -6.87
N SER A 25 -0.10 -10.57 -5.59
CA SER A 25 0.87 -10.85 -4.52
C SER A 25 1.19 -12.33 -4.32
N LYS A 26 0.26 -13.25 -4.68
CA LYS A 26 0.46 -14.71 -4.59
C LYS A 26 1.32 -15.25 -5.73
N CYS A 27 1.34 -14.60 -6.89
CA CYS A 27 2.24 -14.97 -7.99
C CYS A 27 3.70 -14.66 -7.67
N SER A 28 3.98 -13.71 -6.76
CA SER A 28 5.36 -13.46 -6.29
C SER A 28 5.90 -14.54 -5.33
N SER A 29 5.02 -15.38 -4.76
CA SER A 29 5.38 -16.37 -3.74
C SER A 29 5.64 -17.78 -4.27
N TRP A 30 5.53 -18.05 -5.58
CA TRP A 30 5.83 -19.36 -6.15
C TRP A 30 6.99 -19.30 -7.16
N ASN A 31 8.18 -19.72 -6.69
CA ASN A 31 9.15 -20.54 -7.43
C ASN A 31 10.11 -19.95 -8.48
N LEU A 32 10.45 -18.65 -8.49
CA LEU A 32 11.56 -18.17 -9.34
C LEU A 32 12.54 -17.17 -8.70
N GLN A 33 12.33 -16.83 -7.42
CA GLN A 33 13.21 -15.87 -6.72
C GLN A 33 14.61 -16.40 -6.40
N GLY A 34 14.85 -17.71 -6.47
CA GLY A 34 16.13 -18.31 -6.07
C GLY A 34 17.29 -18.14 -7.07
N LEU A 35 17.04 -17.76 -8.33
CA LEU A 35 18.08 -17.81 -9.38
C LEU A 35 18.40 -16.47 -10.08
N PHE A 36 17.57 -15.43 -9.95
CA PHE A 36 17.71 -14.21 -10.78
C PHE A 36 17.59 -12.88 -10.04
N PHE A 37 17.71 -12.85 -8.70
CA PHE A 37 17.76 -11.58 -7.98
C PHE A 37 19.10 -10.88 -8.16
N THR A 38 19.27 -10.22 -9.30
CA THR A 38 19.96 -8.93 -9.29
C THR A 38 19.21 -8.05 -8.29
N HIS A 39 19.85 -7.63 -7.20
CA HIS A 39 19.31 -6.57 -6.33
C HIS A 39 18.74 -5.43 -7.18
N PRO A 40 17.65 -4.75 -6.78
CA PRO A 40 17.20 -3.55 -7.47
C PRO A 40 18.39 -2.60 -7.55
N ARG A 41 18.94 -2.45 -8.75
CA ARG A 41 19.97 -1.45 -9.03
C ARG A 41 19.17 -0.17 -9.16
N VAL A 42 19.12 0.60 -8.09
CA VAL A 42 18.77 2.02 -8.18
C VAL A 42 19.51 2.63 -9.37
N GLU A 43 18.86 3.53 -10.09
CA GLU A 43 19.47 4.25 -11.20
C GLU A 43 20.71 5.02 -10.72
N ASP A 44 20.60 5.67 -9.57
CA ASP A 44 21.69 6.37 -8.88
C ASP A 44 22.17 5.56 -7.66
N PRO A 45 23.44 5.11 -7.61
CA PRO A 45 24.00 4.40 -6.45
C PRO A 45 23.88 5.13 -5.10
N ARG A 46 23.76 6.46 -5.11
CA ARG A 46 23.55 7.27 -3.89
C ARG A 46 22.22 6.95 -3.20
N ASP A 47 21.26 6.41 -3.95
CA ASP A 47 19.93 6.10 -3.45
C ASP A 47 19.82 4.72 -2.76
N LEU A 48 20.92 3.95 -2.69
CA LEU A 48 20.92 2.63 -2.04
C LEU A 48 20.49 2.68 -0.57
N GLU A 49 20.94 3.69 0.17
CA GLU A 49 20.56 3.87 1.57
C GLU A 49 19.08 4.23 1.70
N VAL A 50 18.57 5.10 0.81
CA VAL A 50 17.15 5.49 0.76
C VAL A 50 16.27 4.29 0.47
N LEU A 51 16.66 3.44 -0.48
CA LEU A 51 15.96 2.20 -0.81
C LEU A 51 15.93 1.23 0.40
N SER A 52 17.05 1.08 1.10
CA SER A 52 17.15 0.22 2.29
C SER A 52 16.23 0.71 3.42
N ASP A 53 16.26 2.02 3.70
CA ASP A 53 15.40 2.63 4.71
C ASP A 53 13.91 2.50 4.35
N LEU A 54 13.53 2.75 3.09
CA LEU A 54 12.16 2.59 2.62
C LEU A 54 11.65 1.15 2.78
N LYS A 55 12.47 0.15 2.44
CA LYS A 55 12.13 -1.27 2.64
C LYS A 55 11.90 -1.59 4.11
N ARG A 56 12.77 -1.09 5.00
CA ARG A 56 12.65 -1.27 6.45
C ARG A 56 11.36 -0.64 6.99
N ARG A 57 11.08 0.61 6.64
CA ARG A 57 9.86 1.31 7.09
C ARG A 57 8.59 0.69 6.52
N LEU A 58 8.61 0.26 5.26
CA LEU A 58 7.48 -0.46 4.66
C LEU A 58 7.19 -1.74 5.44
N HIS A 59 8.21 -2.54 5.73
CA HIS A 59 8.06 -3.78 6.50
C HIS A 59 7.50 -3.52 7.91
N ALA A 60 7.96 -2.47 8.60
CA ALA A 60 7.42 -2.08 9.90
C ALA A 60 5.92 -1.76 9.84
N LYS A 61 5.48 -0.99 8.83
CA LYS A 61 4.05 -0.68 8.62
C LYS A 61 3.22 -1.90 8.23
N GLU A 62 3.78 -2.85 7.47
CA GLU A 62 3.11 -4.11 7.17
C GLU A 62 2.88 -4.96 8.43
N ILE A 63 3.85 -5.00 9.35
CA ILE A 63 3.70 -5.69 10.65
C ILE A 63 2.59 -5.02 11.47
N GLU A 64 2.64 -3.70 11.59
CA GLU A 64 1.65 -2.91 12.33
C GLU A 64 0.24 -3.17 11.79
N MET A 65 0.06 -3.06 10.47
CA MET A 65 -1.20 -3.34 9.79
C MET A 65 -1.71 -4.77 10.03
N LYS A 66 -0.85 -5.79 9.94
CA LYS A 66 -1.24 -7.18 10.24
C LYS A 66 -1.72 -7.30 11.70
N GLY A 67 -1.11 -6.56 12.62
CA GLY A 67 -1.56 -6.44 14.01
C GLY A 67 -2.97 -5.86 14.10
N LEU A 68 -3.26 -4.75 13.40
CA LEU A 68 -4.59 -4.12 13.39
C LEU A 68 -5.66 -5.03 12.79
N GLN A 69 -5.36 -5.72 11.70
CA GLN A 69 -6.31 -6.64 11.07
C GLN A 69 -6.70 -7.81 11.98
N ARG A 70 -5.76 -8.33 12.75
CA ARG A 70 -6.05 -9.38 13.74
C ARG A 70 -6.96 -8.87 14.85
N LYS A 71 -6.69 -7.67 15.37
CA LYS A 71 -7.53 -7.00 16.39
C LYS A 71 -8.95 -6.72 15.86
N ASN A 72 -9.05 -6.21 14.63
CA ASN A 72 -10.33 -5.90 14.00
C ASN A 72 -11.17 -7.14 13.67
N ARG A 73 -10.57 -8.29 13.29
CA ARG A 73 -11.34 -9.55 13.13
C ARG A 73 -12.08 -9.97 14.41
N CYS A 74 -11.55 -9.63 15.58
CA CYS A 74 -12.24 -9.86 16.85
C CYS A 74 -13.37 -8.84 17.13
N TRP A 75 -13.32 -7.65 16.50
CA TRP A 75 -14.26 -6.53 16.72
C TRP A 75 -15.43 -6.47 15.70
N VAL A 76 -15.38 -7.23 14.60
CA VAL A 76 -16.32 -7.17 13.45
C VAL A 76 -17.80 -7.52 13.77
N LYS A 77 -18.19 -7.71 15.03
CA LYS A 77 -19.58 -8.07 15.39
C LYS A 77 -20.61 -6.93 15.29
N ARG A 78 -20.27 -5.69 14.92
CA ARG A 78 -21.24 -4.58 14.75
C ARG A 78 -20.82 -3.64 13.63
N SER A 79 -21.58 -3.59 12.53
CA SER A 79 -21.37 -2.69 11.38
C SER A 79 -22.10 -1.36 11.59
N THR A 80 -21.34 -0.27 11.77
CA THR A 80 -21.85 1.11 11.81
C THR A 80 -21.19 1.94 10.71
N PRO A 81 -21.79 3.05 10.24
CA PRO A 81 -21.22 3.90 9.17
C PRO A 81 -19.79 4.41 9.47
N ILE A 82 -19.50 4.74 10.74
CA ILE A 82 -18.15 5.11 11.20
C ILE A 82 -17.15 3.98 10.91
N GLN A 83 -17.57 2.74 11.10
CA GLN A 83 -16.74 1.57 10.86
C GLN A 83 -16.54 1.28 9.37
N GLU A 84 -17.43 1.76 8.49
CA GLU A 84 -17.28 1.63 7.03
C GLU A 84 -16.25 2.62 6.48
N SER A 85 -16.28 3.88 6.95
CA SER A 85 -15.23 4.86 6.68
C SER A 85 -13.86 4.36 7.13
N ASP A 86 -13.76 3.84 8.36
CA ASP A 86 -12.51 3.26 8.89
C ASP A 86 -12.01 2.06 8.04
N ARG A 87 -12.93 1.26 7.48
CA ARG A 87 -12.59 0.13 6.59
C ARG A 87 -12.06 0.61 5.25
N MET A 88 -12.62 1.69 4.70
CA MET A 88 -12.14 2.29 3.46
C MET A 88 -10.75 2.92 3.64
N GLU A 89 -10.52 3.67 4.72
CA GLU A 89 -9.19 4.21 5.04
C GLU A 89 -8.14 3.10 5.22
N MET A 90 -8.51 2.01 5.88
CA MET A 90 -7.68 0.83 6.01
C MET A 90 -7.37 0.22 4.63
N LEU A 91 -8.38 0.09 3.76
CA LEU A 91 -8.25 -0.45 2.41
C LEU A 91 -7.30 0.41 1.56
N PHE A 92 -7.42 1.73 1.61
CA PHE A 92 -6.51 2.64 0.93
C PHE A 92 -5.07 2.48 1.46
N CYS A 93 -4.89 2.38 2.78
CA CYS A 93 -3.59 2.04 3.38
C CYS A 93 -2.99 0.75 2.84
N MET A 94 -3.83 -0.28 2.66
CA MET A 94 -3.38 -1.56 2.13
C MET A 94 -2.89 -1.44 0.68
N ILE A 95 -3.68 -0.74 -0.14
CA ILE A 95 -3.39 -0.52 -1.55
C ILE A 95 -2.06 0.22 -1.70
N ASP A 96 -1.88 1.32 -0.97
CA ASP A 96 -0.65 2.11 -1.04
C ASP A 96 0.59 1.31 -0.63
N MET A 97 0.53 0.57 0.49
CA MET A 97 1.65 -0.29 0.89
C MET A 97 1.99 -1.34 -0.17
N LYS A 98 0.98 -1.91 -0.84
CA LYS A 98 1.20 -2.87 -1.93
C LYS A 98 1.81 -2.22 -3.16
N LEU A 99 1.36 -1.02 -3.53
CA LEU A 99 1.94 -0.26 -4.64
C LEU A 99 3.41 0.08 -4.35
N ILE A 100 3.71 0.62 -3.17
CA ILE A 100 5.10 0.89 -2.74
C ILE A 100 5.93 -0.40 -2.80
N SER A 101 5.42 -1.51 -2.26
CA SER A 101 6.12 -2.81 -2.32
C SER A 101 6.46 -3.23 -3.74
N ARG A 102 5.55 -2.99 -4.70
CA ARG A 102 5.75 -3.33 -6.11
C ARG A 102 6.81 -2.46 -6.77
N VAL A 103 6.83 -1.16 -6.48
CA VAL A 103 7.85 -0.21 -6.97
C VAL A 103 9.23 -0.58 -6.42
N LEU A 104 9.34 -0.86 -5.12
CA LEU A 104 10.60 -1.27 -4.49
C LEU A 104 11.12 -2.66 -4.94
N LYS A 105 10.35 -3.38 -5.76
CA LYS A 105 10.67 -4.67 -6.39
C LYS A 105 10.87 -4.57 -7.91
N MET A 106 10.83 -3.38 -8.49
CA MET A 106 11.19 -3.19 -9.90
C MET A 106 12.67 -3.51 -10.14
N SER A 107 13.02 -3.84 -11.38
CA SER A 107 14.40 -4.21 -11.78
C SER A 107 15.38 -3.04 -11.63
N THR A 108 14.91 -1.83 -11.97
CA THR A 108 15.62 -0.56 -11.84
C THR A 108 14.65 0.45 -11.24
N ILE A 109 15.10 1.21 -10.25
CA ILE A 109 14.28 2.19 -9.52
C ILE A 109 14.91 3.57 -9.68
N THR A 110 14.14 4.54 -10.15
CA THR A 110 14.61 5.93 -10.31
C THR A 110 14.52 6.71 -8.99
N SER A 111 15.27 7.79 -8.86
CA SER A 111 15.20 8.67 -7.68
C SER A 111 13.79 9.22 -7.46
N ASP A 112 13.08 9.59 -8.53
CA ASP A 112 11.70 10.07 -8.46
C ASP A 112 10.73 9.01 -7.93
N GLN A 113 10.92 7.75 -8.31
CA GLN A 113 10.13 6.64 -7.77
C GLN A 113 10.40 6.42 -6.27
N LEU A 114 11.63 6.60 -5.82
CA LEU A 114 11.96 6.54 -4.38
C LEU A 114 11.36 7.72 -3.61
N ILE A 115 11.43 8.93 -4.17
CA ILE A 115 10.77 10.12 -3.60
C ILE A 115 9.26 9.91 -3.52
N TRP A 116 8.66 9.32 -4.55
CA TRP A 116 7.24 8.95 -4.55
C TRP A 116 6.91 7.94 -3.45
N CYS A 117 7.72 6.87 -3.33
CA CYS A 117 7.59 5.88 -2.26
C CYS A 117 7.69 6.52 -0.88
N GLN A 118 8.65 7.44 -0.68
CA GLN A 118 8.85 8.19 0.54
C GLN A 118 7.62 9.02 0.93
N LYS A 119 7.11 9.81 -0.01
CA LYS A 119 5.92 10.65 0.19
C LYS A 119 4.70 9.78 0.52
N LYS A 120 4.42 8.77 -0.31
CA LYS A 120 3.33 7.81 -0.08
C LYS A 120 3.43 7.15 1.30
N LEU A 121 4.61 6.64 1.67
CA LEU A 121 4.78 5.91 2.93
C LEU A 121 4.63 6.80 4.16
N ASN A 122 5.06 8.06 4.08
CA ASN A 122 4.93 9.04 5.17
C ASN A 122 3.47 9.40 5.46
N HIS A 123 2.59 9.34 4.46
CA HIS A 123 1.15 9.57 4.62
C HIS A 123 0.37 8.35 5.16
N ILE A 124 1.03 7.21 5.35
CA ILE A 124 0.39 6.05 5.97
C ILE A 124 0.61 6.15 7.47
N GLU A 125 -0.40 6.60 8.22
CA GLU A 125 -0.35 6.65 9.67
C GLU A 125 -1.43 5.77 10.30
N PHE A 126 -1.08 5.10 11.39
CA PHE A 126 -2.01 4.32 12.19
C PHE A 126 -2.11 4.94 13.59
N ARG A 127 -3.29 5.45 13.95
CA ARG A 127 -3.56 6.10 15.25
C ARG A 127 -4.61 5.31 16.02
N GLY A 128 -4.32 4.99 17.29
CA GLY A 128 -5.31 4.34 18.17
C GLY A 128 -5.85 3.00 17.66
N GLY A 129 -5.10 2.29 16.81
CA GLY A 129 -5.54 1.03 16.22
C GLY A 129 -6.34 1.15 14.92
N ARG A 130 -6.48 2.36 14.36
CA ARG A 130 -7.16 2.63 13.08
C ARG A 130 -6.21 3.32 12.09
N ALA A 131 -6.53 3.24 10.81
CA ALA A 131 -5.88 4.11 9.83
C ALA A 131 -6.26 5.56 10.13
N ALA A 132 -5.30 6.46 10.12
CA ALA A 132 -5.59 7.89 10.16
C ALA A 132 -6.27 8.30 8.84
N GLU A 133 -7.13 9.31 8.92
CA GLU A 133 -7.69 9.93 7.72
C GLU A 133 -6.54 10.44 6.85
N ARG A 134 -6.62 10.11 5.57
CA ARG A 134 -5.59 10.45 4.61
C ARG A 134 -5.87 11.79 4.00
N ASP A 135 -4.84 12.62 3.90
CA ASP A 135 -4.90 13.76 2.99
C ASP A 135 -5.21 13.26 1.57
N CYS A 136 -6.14 13.91 0.89
CA CYS A 136 -6.52 13.61 -0.50
C CYS A 136 -5.43 14.01 -1.52
N THR A 137 -4.18 14.15 -1.09
CA THR A 137 -3.05 14.48 -1.95
C THR A 137 -2.77 13.30 -2.88
N GLY A 138 -3.24 13.45 -4.12
CA GLY A 138 -3.00 12.50 -5.20
C GLY A 138 -1.53 12.53 -5.62
N TYR A 139 -0.68 11.80 -4.89
CA TYR A 139 0.69 11.52 -5.35
C TYR A 139 0.63 10.64 -6.59
N LEU A 140 0.55 11.29 -7.76
CA LEU A 140 0.63 10.62 -9.05
C LEU A 140 1.98 9.92 -9.14
N PHE A 141 1.95 8.71 -9.70
CA PHE A 141 3.18 7.97 -9.97
C PHE A 141 4.01 8.77 -10.99
N PRO A 142 5.33 8.94 -10.79
CA PRO A 142 6.16 9.71 -11.71
C PRO A 142 6.11 9.12 -13.12
N SER A 143 5.94 9.99 -14.12
CA SER A 143 6.12 9.63 -15.53
C SER A 143 7.59 9.30 -15.77
N SER A 144 7.83 8.20 -16.49
CA SER A 144 9.18 7.76 -16.88
C SER A 144 9.90 8.76 -17.76
#